data_AF-A0A5C5XFZ9-F1
#
_entry.id   AF-A0A5C5XFZ9-F1
#
_cell.length_a   1.000
_cell.length_b   1.000
_cell.length_c   1.000
_cell.angle_alpha   90.00
_cell.angle_beta   90.00
_cell.angle_gamma   90.00
#
_symmetry.space_group_name_H-M   'P 1'
#
loop_
_entity.id
_entity.type
_entity.pdbx_description
1 polymer ?
#
loop_
_entity_poly.entity_id
_entity_poly.type
_entity_poly.pdbx_seq_one_letter_code
_entity_poly.pdbx_strand_id
1 'polypeptide(L)'
;MNSKDIIKRFDAEWSDGNPPLIEAIMHQAPENIRNRIFSQLVRIEMTHRRIKDQNLSLEEWQNRFPNRTDELEMLYLKQSLAFATSRMKRVIPVDQGCATSLDELFVYQFKPGSLHRMIVIDPAFQAIHFRHCHTPRSFWPVPSPKWHSCLFREIRSASTYTMQSQNRRRHTSLSISTETGRVVVPKLNNDFQLLREKFVTIVPENDEAFLVESQGMPMVACYGTIVGLLLGAFLARNGSDAVLAGSAIAGAIGGAIVSYIVVLVSKGKGFYSLLYGMTGMIIGGAAIFPMFGFNLTFPRILTVCLPSFVLGVMIGAFRMYNR
;
A
#
# COMPACT_ATOMS: atom_id res chain seq x y z
N MET A 1 -28.74 -0.92 37.36
CA MET A 1 -27.36 -0.39 37.34
C MET A 1 -27.11 0.23 35.98
N ASN A 2 -26.71 1.50 35.89
CA ASN A 2 -26.46 2.17 34.61
C ASN A 2 -25.11 1.70 34.04
N SER A 3 -24.94 1.68 32.71
CA SER A 3 -23.69 1.28 32.05
C SER A 3 -22.47 2.06 32.56
N LYS A 4 -22.65 3.34 32.90
CA LYS A 4 -21.60 4.19 33.48
C LYS A 4 -21.12 3.68 34.84
N ASP A 5 -22.04 3.21 35.69
CA ASP A 5 -21.71 2.71 37.03
C ASP A 5 -20.91 1.40 36.93
N ILE A 6 -21.30 0.52 36.00
CA ILE A 6 -20.59 -0.74 35.72
C ILE A 6 -19.15 -0.45 35.29
N ILE A 7 -18.97 0.45 34.31
CA ILE A 7 -17.65 0.82 33.77
C ILE A 7 -16.79 1.45 34.86
N LYS A 8 -17.34 2.39 35.64
CA LYS A 8 -16.61 3.07 36.71
C LYS A 8 -16.17 2.08 37.80
N ARG A 9 -17.04 1.15 38.18
CA ARG A 9 -16.73 0.12 39.16
C ARG A 9 -15.64 -0.83 38.65
N PHE A 10 -15.72 -1.26 37.39
CA PHE A 10 -14.72 -2.11 36.77
C PHE A 10 -13.32 -1.47 36.79
N ASP A 11 -13.23 -0.19 36.45
CA ASP A 11 -11.99 0.58 36.45
C ASP A 11 -11.41 0.77 37.88
N ALA A 12 -12.29 1.01 38.86
CA ALA A 12 -11.91 1.10 40.27
C ALA A 12 -11.35 -0.23 40.79
N GLU A 13 -12.01 -1.36 40.53
CA GLU A 13 -11.56 -2.67 41.01
C GLU A 13 -10.19 -3.07 40.39
N TRP A 14 -9.94 -2.73 39.12
CA TRP A 14 -8.61 -2.87 38.51
C TRP A 14 -7.52 -2.02 39.18
N SER A 15 -7.87 -0.78 39.52
CA SER A 15 -6.99 0.17 40.21
C SER A 15 -6.67 -0.28 41.64
N ASP A 16 -7.63 -0.88 42.32
CA ASP A 16 -7.50 -1.42 43.69
C ASP A 16 -6.75 -2.76 43.75
N GLY A 17 -6.28 -3.28 42.60
CA GLY A 17 -5.53 -4.54 42.53
C GLY A 17 -6.39 -5.81 42.55
N ASN A 18 -7.71 -5.68 42.43
CA ASN A 18 -8.67 -6.79 42.40
C ASN A 18 -9.32 -6.89 41.02
N PRO A 19 -8.59 -7.32 39.97
CA PRO A 19 -9.06 -7.24 38.59
C PRO A 19 -10.30 -8.12 38.37
N PRO A 20 -11.47 -7.54 38.08
CA PRO A 20 -12.67 -8.32 37.76
C PRO A 20 -12.58 -8.95 36.36
N LEU A 21 -13.22 -10.10 36.19
CA LEU A 21 -13.37 -10.75 34.89
C LEU A 21 -14.49 -10.08 34.08
N ILE A 22 -14.18 -9.65 32.86
CA ILE A 22 -15.17 -9.09 31.92
C ILE A 22 -16.33 -10.06 31.72
N GLU A 23 -16.07 -11.37 31.62
CA GLU A 23 -17.07 -12.43 31.44
C GLU A 23 -18.08 -12.45 32.56
N ALA A 24 -17.63 -12.31 33.81
CA ALA A 24 -18.51 -12.28 34.98
C ALA A 24 -19.46 -11.08 34.92
N ILE A 25 -18.94 -9.91 34.55
CA ILE A 25 -19.74 -8.70 34.39
C ILE A 25 -20.71 -8.82 33.20
N MET A 26 -20.23 -9.37 32.08
CA MET A 26 -21.05 -9.58 30.89
C MET A 26 -22.18 -10.56 31.17
N HIS A 27 -21.94 -11.62 31.95
CA HIS A 27 -22.98 -12.57 32.35
C HIS A 27 -24.04 -11.92 33.25
N GLN A 28 -23.63 -11.03 34.16
CA GLN A 28 -24.54 -10.34 35.09
C GLN A 28 -25.28 -9.15 34.44
N ALA A 29 -24.71 -8.54 33.40
CA ALA A 29 -25.30 -7.37 32.75
C ALA A 29 -26.54 -7.76 31.91
N PRO A 30 -27.59 -6.92 31.87
CA PRO A 30 -28.69 -7.06 30.93
C PRO A 30 -28.23 -7.04 29.46
N GLU A 31 -28.88 -7.82 28.59
CA GLU A 31 -28.45 -8.02 27.20
C GLU A 31 -28.36 -6.71 26.39
N ASN A 32 -29.29 -5.79 26.59
CA ASN A 32 -29.30 -4.46 25.96
C ASN A 32 -28.10 -3.58 26.37
N ILE A 33 -27.44 -3.89 27.49
CA ILE A 33 -26.27 -3.18 28.00
C ILE A 33 -24.97 -3.87 27.59
N ARG A 34 -24.94 -5.20 27.52
CA ARG A 34 -23.74 -6.02 27.22
C ARG A 34 -22.93 -5.49 26.04
N ASN A 35 -23.59 -5.29 24.89
CA ASN A 35 -22.92 -4.80 23.67
C ASN A 35 -22.34 -3.39 23.83
N ARG A 36 -22.96 -2.53 24.65
CA ARG A 36 -22.50 -1.14 24.86
C ARG A 36 -21.29 -1.06 25.78
N ILE A 37 -21.20 -1.96 26.76
CA ILE A 37 -20.13 -1.92 27.77
C ILE A 37 -18.90 -2.74 27.35
N PHE A 38 -19.05 -3.79 26.54
CA PHE A 38 -17.95 -4.69 26.17
C PHE A 38 -16.71 -3.95 25.67
N SER A 39 -16.86 -3.13 24.63
CA SER A 39 -15.78 -2.32 24.05
C SER A 39 -15.07 -1.43 25.08
N GLN A 40 -15.78 -0.93 26.10
CA GLN A 40 -15.19 -0.07 27.14
C GLN A 40 -14.44 -0.89 28.18
N LEU A 41 -15.02 -2.00 28.63
CA LEU A 41 -14.39 -2.91 29.60
C LEU A 41 -13.07 -3.46 29.04
N VAL A 42 -13.07 -3.91 27.78
CA VAL A 42 -11.86 -4.41 27.10
C VAL A 42 -10.78 -3.33 27.03
N ARG A 43 -11.13 -2.08 26.68
CA ARG A 43 -10.16 -0.98 26.64
C ARG A 43 -9.56 -0.69 28.00
N ILE A 44 -10.37 -0.70 29.06
CA ILE A 44 -9.92 -0.48 30.43
C ILE A 44 -8.96 -1.59 30.85
N GLU A 45 -9.34 -2.86 30.62
CA GLU A 45 -8.48 -4.00 30.96
C GLU A 45 -7.17 -3.97 30.17
N MET A 46 -7.20 -3.75 28.85
CA MET A 46 -5.98 -3.57 28.04
C MET A 46 -5.10 -2.44 28.58
N THR A 47 -5.71 -1.36 29.09
CA THR A 47 -4.97 -0.22 29.63
C THR A 47 -4.24 -0.58 30.91
N HIS A 48 -4.95 -1.17 31.89
CA HIS A 48 -4.38 -1.56 33.17
C HIS A 48 -3.34 -2.66 33.02
N ARG A 49 -3.61 -3.68 32.20
CA ARG A 49 -2.66 -4.74 31.89
C ARG A 49 -1.36 -4.19 31.33
N ARG A 50 -1.42 -3.22 30.41
CA ARG A 50 -0.21 -2.60 29.85
C ARG A 50 0.59 -1.82 30.90
N ILE A 51 -0.08 -1.12 31.81
CA ILE A 51 0.59 -0.40 32.91
C ILE A 51 1.33 -1.39 33.83
N LYS A 52 0.77 -2.58 34.04
CA LYS A 52 1.32 -3.64 34.89
C LYS A 52 2.22 -4.63 34.13
N ASP A 53 2.51 -4.39 32.85
CA ASP A 53 3.25 -5.28 31.95
C ASP A 53 2.68 -6.72 31.84
N GLN A 54 1.35 -6.81 31.89
CA GLN A 54 0.57 -8.05 31.79
C GLN A 54 -0.23 -8.10 30.48
N ASN A 55 0.38 -7.66 29.38
CA ASN A 55 -0.27 -7.57 28.07
C ASN A 55 -0.70 -8.94 27.58
N LEU A 56 -1.94 -9.02 27.08
CA LEU A 56 -2.42 -10.19 26.35
C LEU A 56 -2.22 -9.95 24.85
N SER A 57 -1.80 -10.98 24.14
CA SER A 57 -1.76 -11.00 22.68
C SER A 57 -3.17 -10.93 22.09
N LEU A 58 -3.28 -10.55 20.81
CA LEU A 58 -4.58 -10.55 20.12
C LEU A 58 -5.20 -11.96 20.10
N GLU A 59 -4.39 -13.00 19.92
CA GLU A 59 -4.84 -14.39 19.92
C GLU A 59 -5.46 -14.79 21.27
N GLU A 60 -4.82 -14.41 22.39
CA GLU A 60 -5.37 -14.65 23.73
C GLU A 60 -6.70 -13.92 23.96
N TRP A 61 -6.83 -12.69 23.48
CA TRP A 61 -8.11 -11.97 23.51
C TRP A 61 -9.19 -12.66 22.67
N GLN A 62 -8.83 -13.13 21.48
CA GLN A 62 -9.75 -13.84 20.58
C GLN A 62 -10.20 -15.18 21.16
N ASN A 63 -9.28 -15.93 21.77
CA ASN A 63 -9.60 -17.18 22.48
C ASN A 63 -10.54 -16.95 23.67
N ARG A 64 -10.38 -15.81 24.36
CA ARG A 64 -11.24 -15.41 25.49
C ARG A 64 -12.64 -14.98 25.04
N PHE A 65 -12.78 -14.34 23.88
CA PHE A 65 -14.08 -13.91 23.32
C PHE A 65 -14.24 -14.32 21.85
N PRO A 66 -14.45 -15.62 21.57
CA PRO A 66 -14.45 -16.15 20.19
C PRO A 66 -15.56 -15.56 19.31
N ASN A 67 -16.66 -15.11 19.91
CA ASN A 67 -17.78 -14.52 19.17
C ASN A 67 -17.60 -13.03 18.84
N ARG A 68 -16.42 -12.44 19.12
CA ARG A 68 -16.15 -10.99 18.98
C ARG A 68 -14.78 -10.68 18.37
N THR A 69 -14.25 -11.57 17.54
CA THR A 69 -12.91 -11.45 16.93
C THR A 69 -12.68 -10.11 16.24
N ASP A 70 -13.63 -9.68 15.40
CA ASP A 70 -13.48 -8.47 14.57
C ASP A 70 -13.54 -7.19 15.41
N GLU A 71 -14.42 -7.17 16.42
CA GLU A 71 -14.54 -6.06 17.37
C GLU A 71 -13.24 -5.94 18.20
N LEU A 72 -12.70 -7.07 18.67
CA LEU A 72 -11.45 -7.12 19.43
C LEU A 72 -10.25 -6.64 18.62
N GLU A 73 -10.12 -7.06 17.36
CA GLU A 73 -9.02 -6.64 16.48
C GLU A 73 -9.01 -5.11 16.29
N MET A 74 -10.19 -4.52 16.03
CA MET A 74 -10.35 -3.08 15.92
C MET A 74 -10.06 -2.34 17.23
N LEU A 75 -10.44 -2.90 18.39
CA LEU A 75 -10.13 -2.33 19.70
C LEU A 75 -8.64 -2.39 20.00
N TYR A 76 -8.01 -3.53 19.71
CA TYR A 76 -6.59 -3.77 19.92
C TYR A 76 -5.73 -2.78 19.11
N LEU A 77 -6.05 -2.60 17.83
CA LEU A 77 -5.37 -1.62 16.97
C LEU A 77 -5.56 -0.18 17.45
N LYS A 78 -6.78 0.19 17.87
CA LYS A 78 -7.07 1.53 18.41
C LYS A 78 -6.28 1.79 19.70
N GLN A 79 -6.21 0.80 20.57
CA GLN A 79 -5.51 0.90 21.84
C GLN A 79 -3.99 1.00 21.63
N SER A 80 -3.43 0.15 20.77
CA SER A 80 -2.03 0.23 20.32
C SER A 80 -1.67 1.63 19.84
N LEU A 81 -2.49 2.18 18.94
CA LEU A 81 -2.29 3.53 18.40
C LEU A 81 -2.41 4.62 19.48
N ALA A 82 -3.40 4.53 20.37
CA ALA A 82 -3.58 5.49 21.46
C ALA A 82 -2.36 5.51 22.38
N PHE A 83 -1.80 4.35 22.69
CA PHE A 83 -0.59 4.23 23.48
C PHE A 83 0.65 4.78 22.77
N ALA A 84 0.88 4.36 21.53
CA ALA A 84 1.97 4.85 20.70
C ALA A 84 1.95 6.39 20.62
N THR A 85 0.78 6.99 20.36
CA THR A 85 0.62 8.44 20.29
C THR A 85 0.84 9.13 21.64
N SER A 86 0.40 8.54 22.74
CA SER A 86 0.62 9.08 24.10
C SER A 86 2.10 9.07 24.51
N ARG A 87 2.86 8.04 24.13
CA ARG A 87 4.31 7.94 24.38
C ARG A 87 5.08 8.91 23.48
N MET A 88 4.76 8.97 22.20
CA MET A 88 5.44 9.89 21.26
C MET A 88 5.33 11.35 21.68
N LYS A 89 4.17 11.78 22.20
CA LYS A 89 3.99 13.15 22.74
C LYS A 89 4.94 13.48 23.90
N ARG A 90 5.40 12.47 24.65
CA ARG A 90 6.27 12.67 25.82
C ARG A 90 7.76 12.69 25.48
N VAL A 91 8.18 12.06 24.39
CA VAL A 91 9.60 11.71 24.21
C VAL A 91 10.29 12.39 23.03
N ILE A 92 9.57 12.80 21.99
CA ILE A 92 10.24 13.23 20.75
C ILE A 92 10.00 14.73 20.50
N PRO A 93 11.02 15.60 20.66
CA PRO A 93 11.01 16.90 19.98
C PRO A 93 10.99 16.62 18.47
N VAL A 94 9.97 17.13 17.79
CA VAL A 94 9.53 16.75 16.42
C VAL A 94 10.56 17.07 15.32
N ASP A 95 11.72 17.62 15.67
CA ASP A 95 12.49 18.44 14.73
C ASP A 95 13.66 17.70 14.06
N GLN A 96 13.96 16.45 14.40
CA GLN A 96 15.07 15.70 13.78
C GLN A 96 14.67 14.26 13.45
N GLY A 97 14.72 13.90 12.16
CA GLY A 97 14.39 12.57 11.65
C GLY A 97 15.37 11.51 12.15
N CYS A 98 15.08 10.96 13.33
CA CYS A 98 15.86 9.95 14.03
C CYS A 98 14.99 8.72 14.29
N ALA A 99 15.57 7.52 14.18
CA ALA A 99 14.96 6.33 14.75
C ALA A 99 15.21 6.28 16.25
N THR A 100 14.15 6.06 17.02
CA THR A 100 14.27 5.90 18.47
C THR A 100 13.56 4.64 18.89
N SER A 101 14.27 3.80 19.64
CA SER A 101 13.68 2.65 20.34
C SER A 101 13.20 3.15 21.70
N LEU A 102 11.89 3.20 21.91
CA LEU A 102 11.26 3.66 23.14
C LEU A 102 10.47 2.52 23.75
N ASP A 103 10.98 1.92 24.82
CA ASP A 103 10.24 0.90 25.59
C ASP A 103 9.58 -0.13 24.65
N GLU A 104 10.40 -0.74 23.80
CA GLU A 104 10.03 -1.73 22.75
C GLU A 104 9.33 -1.20 21.50
N LEU A 105 8.89 0.07 21.47
CA LEU A 105 8.40 0.72 20.25
C LEU A 105 9.56 1.15 19.36
N PHE A 106 9.49 0.85 18.08
CA PHE A 106 10.41 1.42 17.09
C PHE A 106 9.70 2.53 16.32
N VAL A 107 10.14 3.77 16.49
CA VAL A 107 9.60 4.94 15.80
C VAL A 107 10.59 5.39 14.73
N TYR A 108 10.12 5.48 13.49
CA TYR A 108 10.87 5.99 12.35
C TYR A 108 10.19 7.23 11.77
N GLN A 109 10.89 8.36 11.76
CA GLN A 109 10.40 9.62 11.24
C GLN A 109 11.23 10.08 10.04
N PHE A 110 10.54 10.58 9.01
CA PHE A 110 11.19 11.09 7.80
C PHE A 110 10.35 12.19 7.15
N LYS A 111 11.00 13.07 6.39
CA LYS A 111 10.34 14.24 5.79
C LYS A 111 10.64 14.37 4.29
N PRO A 112 9.90 13.64 3.42
CA PRO A 112 10.02 13.84 1.99
C PRO A 112 9.30 15.13 1.61
N GLY A 113 10.05 16.23 1.45
CA GLY A 113 9.50 17.55 1.16
C GLY A 113 9.00 18.27 2.42
N SER A 114 7.73 18.70 2.44
CA SER A 114 7.14 19.47 3.55
C SER A 114 6.42 18.63 4.61
N LEU A 115 5.98 17.41 4.26
CA LEU A 115 5.17 16.57 5.13
C LEU A 115 6.04 15.68 6.03
N HIS A 116 5.78 15.72 7.33
CA HIS A 116 6.36 14.77 8.29
C HIS A 116 5.64 13.44 8.21
N ARG A 117 6.40 12.40 7.93
CA ARG A 117 5.93 11.03 7.81
C ARG A 117 6.49 10.20 8.95
N MET A 118 5.67 9.28 9.44
CA MET A 118 6.00 8.50 10.62
C MET A 118 5.54 7.07 10.47
N ILE A 119 6.39 6.15 10.94
CA ILE A 119 6.13 4.73 11.04
C ILE A 119 6.43 4.34 12.48
N VAL A 120 5.50 3.63 13.10
CA VAL A 120 5.66 3.07 14.44
C VAL A 120 5.44 1.59 14.35
N ILE A 121 6.44 0.81 14.74
CA ILE A 121 6.32 -0.64 14.92
C ILE A 121 6.08 -0.85 16.41
N ASP A 122 4.95 -1.48 16.76
CA ASP A 122 4.60 -1.90 18.11
C ASP A 122 4.64 -3.44 18.18
N PRO A 123 5.78 -4.04 18.58
CA PRO A 123 5.91 -5.49 18.69
C PRO A 123 4.97 -6.10 19.72
N ALA A 124 4.68 -5.39 20.81
CA ALA A 124 3.79 -5.89 21.86
C ALA A 124 2.35 -6.08 21.35
N PHE A 125 1.94 -5.24 20.39
CA PHE A 125 0.63 -5.35 19.72
C PHE A 125 0.69 -6.01 18.34
N GLN A 126 1.85 -6.55 17.94
CA GLN A 126 2.09 -7.07 16.59
C GLN A 126 1.52 -6.16 15.50
N ALA A 127 1.69 -4.84 15.65
CA ALA A 127 1.04 -3.83 14.83
C ALA A 127 2.03 -2.80 14.28
N ILE A 128 1.70 -2.25 13.11
CA ILE A 128 2.41 -1.12 12.52
C ILE A 128 1.45 0.02 12.28
N HIS A 129 1.87 1.22 12.68
CA HIS A 129 1.13 2.45 12.51
C HIS A 129 1.86 3.37 11.53
N PHE A 130 1.11 3.93 10.59
CA PHE A 130 1.59 4.82 9.55
C PHE A 130 0.88 6.16 9.65
N ARG A 131 1.62 7.26 9.58
CA ARG A 131 1.06 8.62 9.51
C ARG A 131 1.61 9.36 8.30
N HIS A 132 0.74 9.83 7.42
CA HIS A 132 1.11 10.48 6.15
C HIS A 132 1.95 9.60 5.20
N CYS A 133 2.02 8.27 5.44
CA CYS A 133 2.79 7.33 4.63
C CYS A 133 1.93 6.40 3.77
N HIS A 134 0.71 6.08 4.24
CA HIS A 134 -0.16 5.11 3.60
C HIS A 134 -0.91 5.73 2.44
N THR A 135 -0.76 5.11 1.29
CA THR A 135 -1.52 5.38 0.08
C THR A 135 -2.51 4.24 -0.14
N PRO A 136 -3.82 4.47 -0.08
CA PRO A 136 -4.81 3.45 -0.37
C PRO A 136 -4.66 2.95 -1.82
N ARG A 137 -5.11 1.72 -2.08
CA ARG A 137 -5.18 1.17 -3.45
C ARG A 137 -6.28 1.91 -4.24
N SER A 138 -5.96 3.10 -4.72
CA SER A 138 -6.79 3.89 -5.62
C SER A 138 -6.03 4.22 -6.90
N PHE A 139 -6.76 4.60 -7.95
CA PHE A 139 -6.18 5.00 -9.23
C PHE A 139 -5.26 6.23 -9.10
N TRP A 140 -5.53 7.09 -8.09
CA TRP A 140 -4.69 8.24 -7.74
C TRP A 140 -4.29 8.17 -6.26
N PRO A 141 -3.18 7.49 -5.93
CA PRO A 141 -2.76 7.29 -4.55
C PRO A 141 -2.28 8.61 -3.92
N VAL A 142 -3.12 9.21 -3.09
CA VAL A 142 -2.76 10.35 -2.23
C VAL A 142 -2.47 9.85 -0.83
N PRO A 143 -1.34 10.25 -0.19
CA PRO A 143 -1.07 9.85 1.19
C PRO A 143 -2.19 10.30 2.14
N SER A 144 -2.72 9.36 2.91
CA SER A 144 -3.78 9.64 3.89
C SER A 144 -3.26 10.58 4.98
N PRO A 145 -3.98 11.67 5.34
CA PRO A 145 -3.61 12.50 6.47
C PRO A 145 -3.87 11.84 7.82
N LYS A 146 -4.67 10.76 7.83
CA LYS A 146 -5.04 10.02 9.03
C LYS A 146 -4.00 8.94 9.35
N TRP A 147 -3.96 8.53 10.61
CA TRP A 147 -3.26 7.33 11.00
C TRP A 147 -3.88 6.11 10.32
N HIS A 148 -3.05 5.27 9.72
CA HIS A 148 -3.42 3.94 9.27
C HIS A 148 -2.67 2.94 10.14
N SER A 149 -3.37 1.92 10.63
CA SER A 149 -2.80 0.88 11.47
C SER A 149 -3.14 -0.47 10.88
N CYS A 150 -2.19 -1.39 10.88
CA CYS A 150 -2.41 -2.76 10.46
C CYS A 150 -1.61 -3.72 11.34
N LEU A 151 -2.06 -4.96 11.46
CA LEU A 151 -1.31 -6.04 12.11
C LEU A 151 -0.18 -6.54 11.20
N PHE A 152 0.80 -7.21 11.80
CA PHE A 152 1.92 -7.83 11.06
C PHE A 152 1.41 -8.82 10.01
N ARG A 153 0.38 -9.60 10.34
CA ARG A 153 -0.25 -10.57 9.42
C ARG A 153 -0.96 -9.95 8.21
N GLU A 154 -1.34 -8.68 8.30
CA GLU A 154 -2.02 -7.96 7.20
C GLU A 154 -1.01 -7.37 6.18
N ILE A 155 0.28 -7.45 6.49
CA ILE A 155 1.35 -7.03 5.60
C ILE A 155 1.61 -8.15 4.60
N ARG A 156 1.29 -7.89 3.33
CA ARG A 156 1.42 -8.88 2.26
C ARG A 156 2.84 -9.01 1.76
N SER A 157 3.58 -7.91 1.75
CA SER A 157 4.99 -7.90 1.32
C SER A 157 5.72 -6.66 1.82
N ALA A 158 6.99 -6.82 2.11
CA ALA A 158 7.95 -5.74 2.24
C ALA A 158 9.09 -5.99 1.25
N SER A 159 9.40 -5.03 0.38
CA SER A 159 10.50 -5.18 -0.59
C SER A 159 11.26 -3.87 -0.75
N THR A 160 12.58 -3.99 -0.85
CA THR A 160 13.41 -2.84 -1.18
C THR A 160 13.59 -2.74 -2.69
N TYR A 161 13.41 -1.54 -3.22
CA TYR A 161 13.66 -1.29 -4.64
C TYR A 161 14.50 -0.03 -4.78
N THR A 162 15.46 -0.09 -5.71
CA THR A 162 16.33 1.05 -6.02
C THR A 162 15.87 1.64 -7.33
N MET A 163 15.30 2.83 -7.26
CA MET A 163 14.98 3.64 -8.43
C MET A 163 16.17 4.50 -8.81
N GLN A 164 16.49 4.50 -10.10
CA GLN A 164 17.48 5.40 -10.66
C GLN A 164 16.78 6.72 -11.04
N SER A 165 17.02 7.77 -10.26
CA SER A 165 16.46 9.10 -10.55
C SER A 165 17.14 9.74 -11.76
N GLN A 166 16.45 10.69 -12.41
CA GLN A 166 16.95 11.44 -13.57
C GLN A 166 18.34 12.06 -13.32
N ASN A 167 18.67 12.42 -12.07
CA ASN A 167 19.95 13.00 -11.69
C ASN A 167 21.06 11.96 -11.37
N ARG A 168 20.97 10.73 -11.90
CA ARG A 168 21.89 9.60 -11.63
C ARG A 168 22.04 9.20 -10.16
N ARG A 169 21.24 9.77 -9.25
CA ARG A 169 21.20 9.35 -7.86
C ARG A 169 20.33 8.10 -7.75
N ARG A 170 20.89 7.05 -7.17
CA ARG A 170 20.16 5.84 -6.79
C ARG A 170 19.35 6.16 -5.53
N HIS A 171 18.04 6.14 -5.64
CA HIS A 171 17.13 6.25 -4.50
C HIS A 171 16.61 4.87 -4.16
N THR A 172 17.10 4.34 -3.04
CA THR A 172 16.52 3.12 -2.46
C THR A 172 15.28 3.50 -1.67
N SER A 173 14.21 2.73 -1.83
CA SER A 173 12.97 2.88 -1.07
C SER A 173 12.51 1.52 -0.58
N LEU A 174 11.93 1.48 0.61
CA LEU A 174 11.22 0.32 1.14
C LEU A 174 9.74 0.46 0.78
N SER A 175 9.24 -0.53 0.05
CA SER A 175 7.83 -0.68 -0.28
C SER A 175 7.19 -1.64 0.71
N ILE A 176 6.15 -1.22 1.41
CA ILE A 176 5.36 -2.08 2.30
C ILE A 176 3.94 -2.12 1.74
N SER A 177 3.46 -3.31 1.40
CA SER A 177 2.12 -3.51 0.87
C SER A 177 1.22 -4.13 1.93
N THR A 178 0.07 -3.51 2.16
CA THR A 178 -0.97 -4.00 3.05
C THR A 178 -2.18 -4.44 2.23
N GLU A 179 -3.17 -5.07 2.86
CA GLU A 179 -4.42 -5.41 2.19
C GLU A 179 -5.15 -4.19 1.59
N THR A 180 -5.09 -3.05 2.29
CA THR A 180 -5.85 -1.84 1.95
C THR A 180 -5.06 -0.83 1.11
N GLY A 181 -3.75 -0.99 0.97
CA GLY A 181 -2.90 0.05 0.42
C GLY A 181 -1.43 -0.32 0.35
N ARG A 182 -0.62 0.71 0.17
CA ARG A 182 0.83 0.63 0.09
C ARG A 182 1.45 1.80 0.84
N VAL A 183 2.63 1.58 1.37
CA VAL A 183 3.48 2.58 2.00
C VAL A 183 4.83 2.56 1.29
N VAL A 184 5.34 3.73 0.92
CA VAL A 184 6.66 3.89 0.32
C VAL A 184 7.52 4.76 1.21
N VAL A 185 8.64 4.18 1.67
CA VAL A 185 9.59 4.80 2.58
C VAL A 185 10.90 5.04 1.83
N PRO A 186 11.24 6.28 1.46
CA PRO A 186 12.51 6.58 0.82
C PRO A 186 13.66 6.49 1.83
N LYS A 187 14.83 6.03 1.37
CA LYS A 187 16.09 6.09 2.12
C LYS A 187 16.56 7.54 2.21
N LEU A 188 16.17 8.24 3.27
CA LEU A 188 16.56 9.63 3.52
C LEU A 188 17.64 9.77 4.61
N ASN A 189 17.70 8.84 5.56
CA ASN A 189 18.62 8.86 6.70
C ASN A 189 19.31 7.50 6.90
N ASN A 190 20.32 7.48 7.77
CA ASN A 190 21.08 6.27 8.10
C ASN A 190 20.20 5.21 8.78
N ASP A 191 19.17 5.66 9.50
CA ASP A 191 18.23 4.79 10.22
C ASP A 191 17.32 3.96 9.31
N PHE A 192 17.31 4.25 8.00
CA PHE A 192 16.58 3.44 7.03
C PHE A 192 17.02 1.97 7.05
N GLN A 193 18.31 1.68 7.27
CA GLN A 193 18.76 0.28 7.36
C GLN A 193 18.22 -0.41 8.61
N LEU A 194 18.20 0.28 9.74
CA LEU A 194 17.64 -0.23 10.98
C LEU A 194 16.13 -0.52 10.84
N LEU A 195 15.38 0.40 10.20
CA LEU A 195 13.98 0.17 9.84
C LEU A 195 13.83 -1.09 8.98
N ARG A 196 14.66 -1.23 7.93
CA ARG A 196 14.61 -2.40 7.04
C ARG A 196 14.89 -3.69 7.79
N GLU A 197 15.96 -3.74 8.59
CA GLU A 197 16.32 -4.92 9.39
C GLU A 197 15.17 -5.31 10.32
N LYS A 198 14.58 -4.34 11.04
CA LYS A 198 13.40 -4.58 11.87
C LYS A 198 12.22 -5.11 11.05
N PHE A 199 11.95 -4.54 9.88
CA PHE A 199 10.88 -5.03 9.01
C PHE A 199 11.10 -6.45 8.51
N VAL A 200 12.33 -6.79 8.10
CA VAL A 200 12.68 -8.14 7.62
C VAL A 200 12.50 -9.20 8.71
N THR A 201 12.72 -8.84 9.98
CA THR A 201 12.43 -9.76 11.10
C THR A 201 10.94 -10.02 11.30
N ILE A 202 10.06 -9.12 10.84
CA ILE A 202 8.62 -9.20 11.06
C ILE A 202 7.91 -9.82 9.85
N VAL A 203 8.32 -9.42 8.63
CA VAL A 203 7.72 -9.84 7.37
C VAL A 203 8.82 -10.38 6.47
N PRO A 204 8.80 -11.67 6.11
CA PRO A 204 9.79 -12.22 5.20
C PRO A 204 9.75 -11.48 3.85
N GLU A 205 10.93 -11.13 3.33
CA GLU A 205 11.08 -10.39 2.07
C GLU A 205 10.52 -11.25 0.93
N ASN A 206 9.47 -10.78 0.27
CA ASN A 206 8.84 -11.45 -0.87
C ASN A 206 8.94 -10.55 -2.11
N ASP A 207 9.95 -10.82 -2.93
CA ASP A 207 10.27 -10.01 -4.11
C ASP A 207 9.20 -10.09 -5.21
N GLU A 208 8.39 -11.15 -5.26
CA GLU A 208 7.42 -11.38 -6.34
C GLU A 208 6.22 -10.42 -6.27
N ALA A 209 5.83 -10.01 -5.07
CA ALA A 209 4.69 -9.13 -4.84
C ALA A 209 4.87 -7.72 -5.47
N PHE A 210 6.12 -7.28 -5.67
CA PHE A 210 6.42 -5.96 -6.23
C PHE A 210 5.92 -5.80 -7.68
N LEU A 211 5.90 -6.88 -8.45
CA LEU A 211 5.55 -6.84 -9.88
C LEU A 211 4.05 -6.61 -10.11
N VAL A 212 3.22 -7.16 -9.23
CA VAL A 212 1.76 -7.11 -9.37
C VAL A 212 1.22 -5.72 -8.99
N GLU A 213 1.92 -4.98 -8.12
CA GLU A 213 1.46 -3.70 -7.57
C GLU A 213 2.21 -2.46 -8.08
N SER A 214 2.92 -2.57 -9.21
CA SER A 214 3.54 -1.40 -9.81
C SER A 214 2.46 -0.39 -10.22
N GLN A 215 2.58 0.88 -9.80
CA GLN A 215 1.65 1.95 -10.17
C GLN A 215 1.55 2.16 -11.70
N GLY A 216 2.48 1.59 -12.46
CA GLY A 216 2.45 1.58 -13.92
C GLY A 216 1.47 0.58 -14.53
N MET A 217 1.03 -0.46 -13.80
CA MET A 217 0.14 -1.49 -14.34
C MET A 217 -1.15 -0.92 -14.95
N PRO A 218 -1.90 -0.03 -14.28
CA PRO A 218 -3.08 0.60 -14.88
C PRO A 218 -2.76 1.38 -16.14
N MET A 219 -1.63 2.11 -16.16
CA MET A 219 -1.22 2.86 -17.34
C MET A 219 -0.90 1.93 -18.51
N VAL A 220 -0.19 0.83 -18.28
CA VAL A 220 0.15 -0.13 -19.35
C VAL A 220 -1.07 -0.92 -19.82
N ALA A 221 -2.02 -1.22 -18.93
CA ALA A 221 -3.32 -1.74 -19.33
C ALA A 221 -4.05 -0.72 -20.21
N CYS A 222 -4.20 0.54 -19.77
CA CYS A 222 -4.83 1.60 -20.55
C CYS A 222 -4.17 1.78 -21.93
N TYR A 223 -2.84 1.82 -22.00
CA TYR A 223 -2.13 1.91 -23.27
C TYR A 223 -2.36 0.68 -24.15
N GLY A 224 -2.29 -0.52 -23.57
CA GLY A 224 -2.60 -1.76 -24.28
C GLY A 224 -4.00 -1.74 -24.87
N THR A 225 -4.99 -1.30 -24.09
CA THR A 225 -6.37 -1.12 -24.53
C THR A 225 -6.50 -0.15 -25.68
N ILE A 226 -5.85 1.03 -25.61
CA ILE A 226 -5.89 2.04 -26.67
C ILE A 226 -5.25 1.50 -27.97
N VAL A 227 -4.06 0.91 -27.87
CA VAL A 227 -3.35 0.35 -29.04
C VAL A 227 -4.15 -0.79 -29.65
N GLY A 228 -4.68 -1.68 -28.81
CA GLY A 228 -5.51 -2.80 -29.24
C GLY A 228 -6.80 -2.34 -29.91
N LEU A 229 -7.48 -1.31 -29.37
CA LEU A 229 -8.68 -0.72 -29.95
C LEU A 229 -8.41 -0.18 -31.36
N LEU A 230 -7.34 0.61 -31.50
CA LEU A 230 -6.94 1.17 -32.79
C LEU A 230 -6.60 0.09 -33.81
N LEU A 231 -5.88 -0.96 -33.39
CA LEU A 231 -5.54 -2.09 -34.24
C LEU A 231 -6.78 -2.88 -34.69
N GLY A 232 -7.70 -3.14 -33.76
CA GLY A 232 -8.95 -3.83 -34.04
C GLY A 232 -9.85 -3.06 -35.01
N ALA A 233 -10.02 -1.75 -34.78
CA ALA A 233 -10.75 -0.88 -35.69
C ALA A 233 -10.08 -0.82 -37.07
N PHE A 234 -8.74 -0.76 -37.11
CA PHE A 234 -8.00 -0.73 -38.36
C PHE A 234 -8.18 -2.00 -39.19
N LEU A 235 -8.12 -3.18 -38.57
CA LEU A 235 -8.31 -4.48 -39.25
C LEU A 235 -9.71 -4.62 -39.85
N ALA A 236 -10.71 -3.97 -39.26
CA ALA A 236 -12.11 -4.04 -39.68
C ALA A 236 -12.59 -2.81 -40.47
N ARG A 237 -11.69 -1.94 -40.94
CA ARG A 237 -12.05 -0.68 -41.62
C ARG A 237 -12.94 -0.82 -42.87
N ASN A 238 -12.93 -2.00 -43.49
CA ASN A 238 -13.74 -2.32 -44.68
C ASN A 238 -14.98 -3.18 -44.33
N GLY A 239 -15.19 -3.49 -43.06
CA GLY A 239 -16.34 -4.26 -42.58
C GLY A 239 -17.58 -3.39 -42.39
N SER A 240 -18.72 -4.02 -42.07
CA SER A 240 -19.89 -3.29 -41.58
C SER A 240 -19.59 -2.66 -40.22
N ASP A 241 -20.40 -1.68 -39.81
CA ASP A 241 -20.26 -1.01 -38.51
C ASP A 241 -20.23 -2.00 -37.33
N ALA A 242 -20.99 -3.10 -37.44
CA ALA A 242 -20.98 -4.16 -36.46
C ALA A 242 -19.64 -4.91 -36.38
N VAL A 243 -19.01 -5.20 -37.53
CA VAL A 243 -17.68 -5.84 -37.59
C VAL A 243 -16.61 -4.88 -37.08
N LEU A 244 -16.71 -3.60 -37.40
CA LEU A 244 -15.81 -2.56 -36.91
C LEU A 244 -15.86 -2.46 -35.39
N ALA A 245 -17.06 -2.33 -34.82
CA ALA A 245 -17.28 -2.24 -33.38
C ALA A 245 -16.80 -3.52 -32.66
N GLY A 246 -17.17 -4.70 -33.16
CA GLY A 246 -16.76 -5.98 -32.59
C GLY A 246 -15.23 -6.15 -32.59
N SER A 247 -14.58 -5.78 -33.69
CA SER A 247 -13.12 -5.90 -33.82
C SER A 247 -12.39 -4.88 -32.94
N ALA A 248 -12.91 -3.66 -32.79
CA ALA A 248 -12.36 -2.65 -31.88
C ALA A 248 -12.42 -3.10 -30.42
N ILE A 249 -13.54 -3.68 -29.97
CA ILE A 249 -13.69 -4.21 -28.60
C ILE A 249 -12.77 -5.42 -28.38
N ALA A 250 -12.74 -6.36 -29.32
CA ALA A 250 -11.85 -7.52 -29.24
C ALA A 250 -10.37 -7.10 -29.20
N GLY A 251 -10.01 -6.10 -30.01
CA GLY A 251 -8.68 -5.48 -30.01
C GLY A 251 -8.34 -4.84 -28.66
N ALA A 252 -9.25 -4.05 -28.09
CA ALA A 252 -9.08 -3.43 -26.77
C ALA A 252 -8.81 -4.47 -25.67
N ILE A 253 -9.59 -5.55 -25.62
CA ILE A 253 -9.41 -6.64 -24.66
C ILE A 253 -8.08 -7.36 -24.89
N GLY A 254 -7.78 -7.73 -26.15
CA GLY A 254 -6.53 -8.40 -26.50
C GLY A 254 -5.31 -7.56 -26.18
N GLY A 255 -5.36 -6.25 -26.44
CA GLY A 255 -4.29 -5.31 -26.11
C GLY A 255 -4.03 -5.20 -24.60
N ALA A 256 -5.08 -5.17 -23.78
CA ALA A 256 -4.94 -5.19 -22.32
C ALA A 256 -4.28 -6.50 -21.81
N ILE A 257 -4.70 -7.65 -22.34
CA ILE A 257 -4.14 -8.96 -21.99
C ILE A 257 -2.67 -9.07 -22.39
N VAL A 258 -2.32 -8.68 -23.62
CA VAL A 258 -0.93 -8.72 -24.11
C VAL A 258 -0.04 -7.80 -23.27
N SER A 259 -0.50 -6.58 -22.97
CA SER A 259 0.19 -5.66 -22.06
C SER A 259 0.46 -6.31 -20.70
N TYR A 260 -0.53 -6.99 -20.12
CA TYR A 260 -0.38 -7.69 -18.84
C TYR A 260 0.67 -8.81 -18.91
N ILE A 261 0.64 -9.66 -19.95
CA ILE A 261 1.61 -10.74 -20.17
C ILE A 261 3.03 -10.17 -20.32
N VAL A 262 3.18 -9.08 -21.07
CA VAL A 262 4.48 -8.40 -21.25
C VAL A 262 5.05 -7.93 -19.91
N VAL A 263 4.22 -7.39 -19.02
CA VAL A 263 4.68 -7.00 -17.67
C VAL A 263 5.12 -8.21 -16.85
N LEU A 264 4.35 -9.31 -16.89
CA LEU A 264 4.70 -10.54 -16.19
C LEU A 264 6.02 -11.13 -16.68
N VAL A 265 6.20 -11.28 -18.00
CA VAL A 265 7.40 -11.88 -18.59
C VAL A 265 8.63 -11.00 -18.39
N SER A 266 8.48 -9.67 -18.47
CA SER A 266 9.60 -8.73 -18.30
C SER A 266 10.08 -8.60 -16.86
N LYS A 267 9.38 -9.21 -15.88
CA LYS A 267 9.67 -9.12 -14.45
C LYS A 267 10.00 -7.69 -14.01
N GLY A 268 9.31 -6.70 -14.60
CA GLY A 268 9.50 -5.27 -14.33
C GLY A 268 10.82 -4.64 -14.80
N LYS A 269 11.84 -5.42 -15.21
CA LYS A 269 13.18 -4.91 -15.57
C LYS A 269 13.23 -4.16 -16.91
N GLY A 270 12.21 -4.31 -17.76
CA GLY A 270 12.09 -3.65 -19.07
C GLY A 270 10.85 -2.75 -19.24
N PHE A 271 10.11 -2.52 -18.15
CA PHE A 271 8.81 -1.85 -18.19
C PHE A 271 8.89 -0.42 -18.76
N TYR A 272 9.89 0.35 -18.31
CA TYR A 272 10.07 1.72 -18.75
C TYR A 272 10.50 1.82 -20.22
N SER A 273 11.36 0.92 -20.72
CA SER A 273 11.75 0.91 -22.13
C SER A 273 10.57 0.62 -23.04
N LEU A 274 9.65 -0.25 -22.60
CA LEU A 274 8.46 -0.58 -23.37
C LEU A 274 7.47 0.59 -23.41
N LEU A 275 7.30 1.29 -22.28
CA LEU A 275 6.55 2.55 -22.22
C LEU A 275 7.14 3.62 -23.15
N TYR A 276 8.46 3.81 -23.16
CA TYR A 276 9.11 4.74 -24.09
C TYR A 276 8.93 4.33 -25.55
N GLY A 277 8.99 3.03 -25.86
CA GLY A 277 8.64 2.49 -27.19
C GLY A 277 7.22 2.83 -27.61
N MET A 278 6.26 2.58 -26.71
CA MET A 278 4.85 2.86 -26.94
C MET A 278 4.58 4.36 -27.12
N THR A 279 5.21 5.20 -26.31
CA THR A 279 5.09 6.66 -26.43
C THR A 279 5.70 7.16 -27.74
N GLY A 280 6.83 6.58 -28.14
CA GLY A 280 7.48 6.84 -29.43
C GLY A 280 6.57 6.50 -30.61
N MET A 281 5.86 5.37 -30.58
CA MET A 281 4.85 5.04 -31.60
C MET A 281 3.72 6.06 -31.68
N ILE A 282 3.19 6.49 -30.53
CA ILE A 282 2.06 7.43 -30.50
C ILE A 282 2.49 8.78 -31.09
N ILE A 283 3.64 9.31 -30.66
CA ILE A 283 4.16 10.60 -31.14
C ILE A 283 4.52 10.50 -32.63
N GLY A 284 5.23 9.44 -33.04
CA GLY A 284 5.60 9.22 -34.44
C GLY A 284 4.38 9.07 -35.35
N GLY A 285 3.39 8.29 -34.92
CA GLY A 285 2.13 8.11 -35.64
C GLY A 285 1.33 9.41 -35.75
N ALA A 286 1.18 10.14 -34.64
CA ALA A 286 0.43 11.40 -34.60
C ALA A 286 1.09 12.51 -35.43
N ALA A 287 2.42 12.59 -35.48
CA ALA A 287 3.14 13.57 -36.27
C ALA A 287 2.97 13.37 -37.79
N ILE A 288 2.70 12.14 -38.20
CA ILE A 288 2.68 11.72 -39.61
C ILE A 288 1.24 11.63 -40.14
N PHE A 289 0.25 11.48 -39.25
CA PHE A 289 -1.16 11.50 -39.58
C PHE A 289 -1.63 12.68 -40.46
N PRO A 290 -1.18 13.94 -40.24
CA PRO A 290 -1.59 15.07 -41.06
C PRO A 290 -0.96 15.05 -42.46
N MET A 291 0.20 14.42 -42.62
CA MET A 291 0.96 14.43 -43.88
C MET A 291 0.44 13.41 -44.90
N PHE A 292 -0.15 12.31 -44.43
CA PHE A 292 -0.58 11.22 -45.31
C PHE A 292 -2.10 11.03 -45.35
N GLY A 293 -2.85 11.77 -44.51
CA GLY A 293 -4.29 11.62 -44.35
C GLY A 293 -4.69 10.20 -43.93
N PHE A 294 -6.00 9.91 -43.99
CA PHE A 294 -6.52 8.56 -43.71
C PHE A 294 -6.12 7.49 -44.76
N ASN A 295 -5.39 7.87 -45.81
CA ASN A 295 -4.96 7.01 -46.92
C ASN A 295 -3.63 6.28 -46.65
N LEU A 296 -3.30 6.04 -45.38
CA LEU A 296 -2.16 5.21 -45.01
C LEU A 296 -2.48 3.73 -45.29
N THR A 297 -1.85 3.18 -46.33
CA THR A 297 -1.80 1.73 -46.55
C THR A 297 -0.93 1.09 -45.47
N PHE A 298 -1.27 -0.13 -45.04
CA PHE A 298 -0.58 -0.87 -43.97
C PHE A 298 0.96 -0.87 -44.04
N PRO A 299 1.60 -0.99 -45.22
CA PRO A 299 3.05 -0.91 -45.32
C PRO A 299 3.62 0.43 -44.83
N ARG A 300 2.90 1.53 -45.08
CA ARG A 300 3.33 2.89 -44.70
C ARG A 300 3.21 3.15 -43.20
N ILE A 301 2.18 2.59 -42.56
CA ILE A 301 2.03 2.64 -41.09
C ILE A 301 3.16 1.84 -40.45
N LEU A 302 3.46 0.64 -40.97
CA LEU A 302 4.52 -0.20 -40.43
C LEU A 302 5.90 0.45 -40.59
N THR A 303 6.20 1.07 -41.74
CA THR A 303 7.48 1.78 -41.97
C THR A 303 7.69 2.98 -41.06
N VAL A 304 6.63 3.49 -40.42
CA VAL A 304 6.70 4.67 -39.55
C VAL A 304 6.63 4.27 -38.08
N CYS A 305 5.63 3.48 -37.71
CA CYS A 305 5.42 3.08 -36.33
C CYS A 305 6.52 2.14 -35.84
N LEU A 306 7.02 1.23 -36.67
CA LEU A 306 8.04 0.27 -36.25
C LEU A 306 9.38 0.97 -35.94
N PRO A 307 9.91 1.88 -36.78
CA PRO A 307 11.10 2.65 -36.40
C PRO A 307 10.88 3.57 -35.21
N SER A 308 9.72 4.22 -35.08
CA SER A 308 9.41 5.05 -33.90
C SER A 308 9.30 4.22 -32.62
N PHE A 309 8.75 3.01 -32.69
CA PHE A 309 8.75 2.05 -31.59
C PHE A 309 10.17 1.63 -31.21
N VAL A 310 10.94 1.14 -32.19
CA VAL A 310 12.31 0.66 -31.98
C VAL A 310 13.18 1.79 -31.43
N LEU A 311 13.05 3.00 -31.96
CA LEU A 311 13.76 4.18 -31.47
C LEU A 311 13.32 4.54 -30.05
N GLY A 312 12.02 4.48 -29.73
CA GLY A 312 11.52 4.70 -28.37
C GLY A 312 12.03 3.64 -27.38
N VAL A 313 12.04 2.37 -27.76
CA VAL A 313 12.60 1.26 -26.96
C VAL A 313 14.10 1.44 -26.79
N MET A 314 14.84 1.76 -27.86
CA MET A 314 16.28 2.02 -27.85
C MET A 314 16.62 3.21 -26.98
N ILE A 315 15.88 4.33 -27.06
CA ILE A 315 16.07 5.50 -26.18
C ILE A 315 15.77 5.12 -24.73
N GLY A 316 14.72 4.34 -24.48
CA GLY A 316 14.38 3.83 -23.16
C GLY A 316 15.47 2.92 -22.59
N ALA A 317 15.97 1.97 -23.39
CA ALA A 317 17.03 1.03 -23.02
C ALA A 317 18.38 1.75 -22.84
N PHE A 318 18.75 2.64 -23.76
CA PHE A 318 19.96 3.48 -23.66
C PHE A 318 19.91 4.39 -22.44
N ARG A 319 18.76 5.00 -22.14
CA ARG A 319 18.59 5.76 -20.89
C ARG A 319 18.64 4.87 -19.65
N MET A 320 18.26 3.60 -19.72
CA MET A 320 18.44 2.68 -18.60
C MET A 320 19.89 2.18 -18.46
N TYR A 321 20.63 2.05 -19.56
CA TYR A 321 22.01 1.57 -19.56
C TYR A 321 23.06 2.65 -19.26
N ASN A 322 22.81 3.90 -19.69
CA ASN A 322 23.71 5.05 -19.48
C ASN A 322 23.32 5.96 -18.30
N ARG A 323 22.34 5.53 -17.50
CA ARG A 323 22.05 6.13 -16.19
C ARG A 323 22.75 5.34 -15.10
#